data_AF-A0A1L8CT99-F1
#
_entry.id   AF-A0A1L8CT99-F1
#
_cell.length_a   1.000
_cell.length_b   1.000
_cell.length_c   1.000
_cell.angle_alpha   90.00
_cell.angle_beta   90.00
_cell.angle_gamma   90.00
#
_symmetry.space_group_name_H-M   'P 1'
#
loop_
_entity.id
_entity.type
_entity.pdbx_description
1 polymer ?
#
loop_
_entity_poly.entity_id
_entity_poly.type
_entity_poly.pdbx_seq_one_letter_code
_entity_poly.pdbx_strand_id
1 'polypeptide(L)' 'MRLLGMVFRKIFFWMVLGFIFLGIFNLIGKKFSWHLAVNPVTVFIAGILDLPGILLLAALRYIAFVL' A
#
# COMPACT_ATOMS: atom_id res chain seq x y z
N MET A 1 -15.10 17.37 -19.87
CA MET A 1 -13.68 17.13 -19.54
C MET A 1 -13.23 17.60 -18.14
N ARG A 2 -14.00 18.42 -17.40
CA ARG A 2 -13.61 18.86 -16.03
C ARG A 2 -13.60 17.76 -14.96
N LEU A 3 -14.49 16.78 -15.06
CA LEU A 3 -14.58 15.66 -14.10
C LEU A 3 -13.35 14.74 -14.15
N LEU A 4 -12.83 14.47 -15.36
CA LEU A 4 -11.70 13.58 -15.58
C LEU A 4 -10.45 14.05 -14.79
N GLY A 5 -10.12 15.34 -14.88
CA GLY A 5 -8.97 15.92 -14.18
C GLY A 5 -9.05 15.86 -12.65
N MET A 6 -10.25 15.83 -12.07
CA MET A 6 -10.43 15.67 -10.62
C MET A 6 -10.15 14.23 -10.17
N VAL A 7 -10.60 13.26 -10.97
CA VAL A 7 -10.38 11.83 -10.68
C VAL A 7 -8.90 11.48 -10.75
N PHE A 8 -8.19 11.95 -11.78
CA PHE A 8 -6.74 11.70 -11.90
C PHE A 8 -5.95 12.26 -10.72
N ARG A 9 -6.26 13.48 -10.26
CA ARG A 9 -5.62 14.06 -9.06
C ARG A 9 -5.90 13.24 -7.81
N LYS A 10 -7.13 12.75 -7.65
CA LYS A 10 -7.51 11.92 -6.50
C LYS A 10 -6.76 10.59 -6.51
N ILE A 11 -6.71 9.89 -7.63
CA ILE A 11 -5.95 8.63 -7.77
C ILE A 11 -4.47 8.85 -7.46
N PHE A 12 -3.87 9.92 -8.00
CA PHE A 12 -2.48 10.24 -7.73
C PHE A 12 -2.22 10.46 -6.24
N PHE A 13 -3.09 11.21 -5.56
CA PHE A 13 -2.99 11.46 -4.13
C PHE A 13 -3.02 10.15 -3.32
N TRP A 14 -3.88 9.21 -3.70
CA TRP A 14 -4.04 7.92 -3.03
C TRP A 14 -2.82 7.01 -3.30
N MET A 15 -2.23 7.04 -4.50
CA MET A 15 -0.95 6.36 -4.77
C MET A 15 0.19 6.92 -3.92
N VAL A 16 0.30 8.24 -3.78
CA VAL A 16 1.35 8.85 -2.96
C VAL A 16 1.18 8.45 -1.49
N LEU A 17 -0.05 8.50 -0.96
CA LEU A 17 -0.37 8.04 0.39
C LEU A 17 -0.02 6.58 0.60
N GLY A 18 -0.45 5.69 -0.30
CA GLY A 18 -0.16 4.26 -0.20
C GLY A 18 1.33 3.94 -0.25
N PHE A 19 2.10 4.70 -1.03
CA PHE A 19 3.55 4.57 -1.08
C PHE A 19 4.21 5.01 0.24
N ILE A 20 3.76 6.14 0.80
CA ILE A 20 4.23 6.62 2.10
C ILE A 20 3.91 5.60 3.20
N PHE A 21 2.67 5.09 3.23
CA PHE A 21 2.24 4.08 4.19
C PHE A 21 3.05 2.79 4.11
N LEU A 22 3.23 2.24 2.90
CA LEU A 22 4.06 1.05 2.70
C LEU A 22 5.53 1.31 3.02
N GLY A 23 6.05 2.50 2.72
CA GLY A 23 7.41 2.91 3.05
C GLY A 23 7.64 2.93 4.56
N ILE A 24 6.74 3.58 5.31
CA ILE A 24 6.77 3.61 6.78
C ILE A 24 6.65 2.19 7.34
N PHE A 25 5.71 1.39 6.83
CA PHE A 25 5.54 0.02 7.28
C PHE A 25 6.79 -0.83 7.02
N ASN A 26 7.41 -0.74 5.85
CA ASN A 26 8.64 -1.47 5.54
C ASN A 26 9.83 -1.00 6.38
N LEU A 27 9.93 0.29 6.73
CA LEU A 27 10.98 0.80 7.60
C LEU A 27 10.84 0.24 9.02
N ILE A 28 9.61 0.18 9.55
CA ILE A 28 9.32 -0.40 10.87
C ILE A 28 9.49 -1.93 10.82
N GLY A 29 8.93 -2.56 9.79
CA GLY A 29 8.95 -4.01 9.54
C GLY A 29 10.33 -4.57 9.31
N LYS A 30 11.29 -3.77 8.80
CA LYS A 30 12.70 -4.17 8.67
C LYS A 30 13.30 -4.64 10.00
N LYS A 31 12.87 -4.09 11.13
CA LYS A 31 13.31 -4.54 12.47
C LYS A 31 12.83 -5.95 12.81
N PHE A 32 11.74 -6.40 12.19
CA PHE A 32 11.11 -7.70 12.38
C PHE A 32 11.34 -8.65 11.18
N SER A 33 12.27 -8.30 10.26
CA SER A 33 12.47 -9.00 8.98
C SER A 33 11.21 -9.12 8.11
N TRP A 34 10.23 -8.25 8.33
CA TRP A 34 9.00 -8.18 7.56
C TRP A 34 9.12 -7.13 6.46
N HIS A 35 8.99 -7.61 5.24
CA HIS A 35 9.00 -6.77 4.04
C HIS A 35 7.77 -7.06 3.17
N LEU A 36 7.00 -5.99 2.92
CA LEU A 36 5.94 -5.95 1.93
C LEU A 36 6.49 -5.46 0.60
N ALA A 37 6.13 -6.11 -0.49
CA ALA A 37 6.51 -5.67 -1.83
C ALA A 37 5.89 -4.29 -2.11
N VAL A 38 6.71 -3.33 -2.52
CA VAL A 38 6.24 -1.99 -2.94
C VAL A 38 6.11 -2.01 -4.45
N ASN A 39 4.89 -2.22 -4.93
CA ASN A 39 4.55 -2.22 -6.34
C ASN A 39 3.26 -1.41 -6.56
N PRO A 40 2.90 -1.05 -7.80
CA PRO A 40 1.73 -0.20 -8.05
C PRO A 40 0.43 -0.75 -7.46
N VAL A 41 0.28 -2.08 -7.40
CA VAL A 41 -0.91 -2.76 -6.87
C VAL A 41 -0.96 -2.66 -5.34
N THR A 42 0.13 -2.97 -4.65
CA THR A 42 0.19 -2.89 -3.19
C THR A 42 0.07 -1.45 -2.70
N VAL A 43 0.69 -0.51 -3.42
CA VAL A 43 0.54 0.94 -3.16
C VAL A 43 -0.91 1.37 -3.33
N PHE A 44 -1.61 0.87 -4.35
CA PHE A 44 -3.02 1.20 -4.55
C PHE A 44 -3.92 0.62 -3.45
N ILE A 45 -3.68 -0.63 -3.04
CA ILE A 45 -4.40 -1.28 -1.95
C ILE A 45 -4.14 -0.55 -0.63
N ALA A 46 -2.88 -0.26 -0.32
CA ALA A 46 -2.48 0.49 0.88
C ALA A 46 -2.94 1.95 0.85
N GLY A 47 -3.11 2.55 -0.33
CA GLY A 47 -3.61 3.92 -0.48
C GLY A 47 -5.13 4.04 -0.47
N ILE A 48 -5.85 2.97 -0.84
CA ILE A 48 -7.33 2.93 -0.78
C ILE A 48 -7.84 2.52 0.58
N LEU A 49 -7.23 1.48 1.13
CA LEU A 49 -7.66 0.94 2.40
C LEU A 49 -6.83 1.50 3.56
N ASP A 50 -5.79 2.31 3.34
CA ASP A 50 -4.89 2.80 4.40
C ASP A 50 -4.40 1.65 5.31
N LEU A 51 -4.70 1.74 6.61
CA LEU A 51 -4.28 0.79 7.64
C LEU A 51 -4.81 -0.64 7.43
N PRO A 52 -6.13 -0.87 7.20
CA PRO A 52 -6.62 -2.21 6.88
C PRO A 52 -6.02 -2.79 5.59
N GLY A 53 -5.62 -1.96 4.63
CA GLY A 53 -4.93 -2.41 3.41
C GLY A 53 -3.56 -2.99 3.69
N ILE A 54 -2.79 -2.33 4.56
CA ILE A 54 -1.47 -2.80 4.98
C ILE A 54 -1.58 -4.11 5.76
N LEU A 55 -2.56 -4.22 6.66
CA LEU A 55 -2.83 -5.45 7.42
C LEU A 55 -3.22 -6.61 6.51
N LEU A 56 -4.07 -6.35 5.51
CA LEU A 56 -4.46 -7.35 4.51
C LEU A 56 -3.22 -7.85 3.73
N LEU A 57 -2.38 -6.93 3.26
CA LEU A 57 -1.15 -7.26 2.54
C LEU A 57 -0.17 -8.05 3.43
N ALA A 58 -0.05 -7.68 4.71
CA ALA A 58 0.78 -8.40 5.68
C ALA A 58 0.25 -9.82 5.93
N ALA A 59 -1.07 -9.99 6.10
CA ALA A 59 -1.71 -11.29 6.24
C ALA A 59 -1.53 -12.14 4.98
N LEU A 60 -1.70 -11.55 3.79
CA LEU A 60 -1.51 -12.25 2.52
C LEU A 60 -0.07 -12.73 2.36
N ARG A 61 0.92 -11.89 2.73
CA ARG A 61 2.33 -12.25 2.74
C ARG A 61 2.63 -13.38 3.71
N TYR A 62 2.01 -13.36 4.90
CA TYR A 62 2.15 -14.43 5.88
C TYR A 62 1.58 -15.76 5.36
N ILE A 63 0.36 -15.75 4.81
CA ILE A 63 -0.26 -16.95 4.23
C ILE A 63 0.58 -17.48 3.07
N ALA A 64 0.99 -16.62 2.13
CA ALA A 64 1.80 -17.02 0.97
C ALA A 64 3.23 -17.45 1.32
N PHE A 65 3.71 -17.20 2.54
CA PHE A 65 4.99 -17.68 3.03
C PHE A 65 4.86 -19.00 3.82
N VAL A 66 3.70 -19.23 4.45
CA VAL A 66 3.42 -20.42 5.27
C VAL A 66 2.94 -21.61 4.42
N LEU A 67 2.24 -21.35 3.31
CA LEU A 67 1.87 -22.35 2.30
C LEU A 67 3.03 -22.63 1.33
#